data_AF-A0A8D8BAF2-F1
#
_entry.id   AF-A0A8D8BAF2-F1
#
_cell.length_a   1.000
_cell.length_b   1.000
_cell.length_c   1.000
_cell.angle_alpha   90.00
_cell.angle_beta   90.00
_cell.angle_gamma   90.00
#
_symmetry.space_group_name_H-M   'P 1'
#
loop_
_entity.id
_entity.type
_entity.pdbx_description
1 polymer ?
#
loop_
_entity_poly.entity_id
_entity_poly.type
_entity_poly.pdbx_seq_one_letter_code
_entity_poly.pdbx_strand_id
1 'polypeptide(L)'
;KPAVESYDCIGIFKRYHLCNEQECPDPTVDFREQQCTSFNNQSFQDKRYIWEAFIKDDAECELNCKPIGMRYFATLNKTVIDGTPCSKPTEYFRRNNSGRGICVEGICKAVHNSGVISG
;
A
#
# COMPACT_ATOMS: atom_id res chain seq x y z
N LYS A 1 -35.43 -28.85 -11.69
CA LYS A 1 -34.84 -28.07 -10.57
C LYS A 1 -34.65 -26.66 -11.10
N PRO A 2 -35.38 -25.63 -10.64
CA PRO A 2 -35.18 -24.28 -11.17
C PRO A 2 -33.83 -23.74 -10.72
N ALA A 3 -33.19 -22.96 -11.57
CA ALA A 3 -31.96 -22.24 -11.24
C ALA A 3 -32.28 -21.18 -10.17
N VAL A 4 -31.40 -21.08 -9.17
CA VAL A 4 -31.45 -20.00 -8.18
C VAL A 4 -31.10 -18.71 -8.93
N GLU A 5 -32.07 -17.80 -9.10
CA GLU A 5 -31.78 -16.44 -9.55
C GLU A 5 -30.95 -15.77 -8.45
N SER A 6 -29.68 -15.48 -8.73
CA SER A 6 -28.85 -14.64 -7.86
C SER A 6 -29.19 -13.19 -8.13
N TYR A 7 -29.81 -12.51 -7.16
CA TYR A 7 -30.03 -11.07 -7.21
C TYR A 7 -28.75 -10.35 -6.75
N ASP A 8 -27.74 -10.34 -7.63
CA ASP A 8 -26.51 -9.60 -7.35
C ASP A 8 -26.77 -8.09 -7.52
N CYS A 9 -26.32 -7.30 -6.56
CA CYS A 9 -26.43 -5.84 -6.62
C CYS A 9 -25.64 -5.29 -7.81
N ILE A 10 -26.30 -4.52 -8.68
CA ILE A 10 -25.65 -3.85 -9.81
C ILE A 10 -25.19 -2.47 -9.35
N GLY A 11 -23.88 -2.22 -9.39
CA GLY A 11 -23.32 -0.90 -9.09
C GLY A 11 -21.89 -0.95 -8.60
N ILE A 12 -21.44 0.18 -8.05
CA ILE A 12 -20.14 0.29 -7.40
C ILE A 12 -20.23 -0.36 -6.01
N PHE A 13 -19.47 -1.42 -5.78
CA PHE A 13 -19.49 -2.16 -4.51
C PHE A 13 -18.73 -1.46 -3.38
N LYS A 14 -17.68 -0.70 -3.70
CA LYS A 14 -16.87 0.04 -2.72
C LYS A 14 -16.44 1.40 -3.28
N ARG A 15 -16.39 2.40 -2.42
CA ARG A 15 -15.86 3.74 -2.71
C ARG A 15 -14.86 4.11 -1.65
N TYR A 16 -13.79 4.78 -2.07
CA TYR A 16 -12.70 5.19 -1.21
C TYR A 16 -12.48 6.70 -1.35
N HIS A 17 -12.26 7.36 -0.23
CA HIS A 17 -11.94 8.78 -0.15
C HIS A 17 -10.78 8.98 0.81
N LEU A 18 -9.99 10.02 0.57
CA LEU A 18 -8.99 10.45 1.53
C LEU A 18 -9.65 10.88 2.85
N CYS A 19 -8.90 10.70 3.92
CA CYS A 19 -9.22 11.18 5.25
C CYS A 19 -7.92 11.64 5.93
N ASN A 20 -8.06 12.45 6.98
CA ASN A 20 -6.94 12.98 7.76
C ASN A 20 -5.84 13.60 6.87
N GLU A 21 -6.22 14.48 5.95
CA GLU A 21 -5.32 15.08 4.96
C GLU A 21 -4.37 16.14 5.55
N GLN A 22 -4.53 16.49 6.83
CA GLN A 22 -3.57 17.30 7.56
C GLN A 22 -2.20 16.61 7.63
N GLU A 23 -1.13 17.40 7.56
CA GLU A 23 0.23 16.87 7.72
C GLU A 23 0.42 16.19 9.09
N CYS A 24 1.23 15.13 9.10
CA CYS A 24 1.59 14.47 10.35
C CYS A 24 2.48 15.42 11.18
N PRO A 25 2.32 15.46 12.52
CA PRO A 25 3.13 16.32 13.39
C PRO A 25 4.63 16.08 13.29
N ASP A 26 5.03 14.84 12.98
CA ASP A 26 6.39 14.45 12.67
C ASP A 26 6.48 13.98 11.20
N PRO A 27 6.72 14.90 10.26
CA PRO A 27 6.78 14.56 8.84
C PRO A 27 8.09 13.88 8.45
N THR A 28 9.00 13.63 9.40
CA THR A 28 10.39 13.27 9.07
C THR A 28 10.57 11.79 8.71
N VAL A 29 9.67 10.92 9.16
CA VAL A 29 9.80 9.47 8.92
C VAL A 29 8.80 9.02 7.88
N ASP A 30 9.31 8.43 6.80
CA ASP A 30 8.51 7.78 5.78
C ASP A 30 7.59 6.71 6.40
N PHE A 31 6.31 6.73 6.05
CA PHE A 31 5.31 5.87 6.69
C PHE A 31 5.55 4.37 6.43
N ARG A 32 6.19 4.02 5.31
CA ARG A 32 6.58 2.64 5.00
C ARG A 32 7.80 2.23 5.82
N GLU A 33 8.74 3.15 6.06
CA GLU A 33 9.86 2.94 6.98
C GLU A 33 9.40 2.62 8.40
N GLN A 34 8.39 3.36 8.91
CA GLN A 34 7.78 3.08 10.22
C GLN A 34 7.19 1.66 10.29
N GLN A 35 6.54 1.21 9.21
CA GLN A 35 6.00 -0.15 9.13
C GLN A 35 7.10 -1.22 9.17
N CYS A 36 8.21 -1.04 8.44
CA CYS A 36 9.34 -1.98 8.49
C CYS A 36 10.03 -2.00 9.86
N THR A 37 10.32 -0.82 10.43
CA THR A 37 11.01 -0.71 11.73
C THR A 37 10.19 -1.26 12.90
N SER A 38 8.86 -1.36 12.77
CA SER A 38 8.00 -2.06 13.75
C SER A 38 8.35 -3.54 13.94
N PHE A 39 9.06 -4.15 12.97
CA PHE A 39 9.55 -5.53 13.04
C PHE A 39 10.94 -5.66 13.68
N ASN A 40 11.63 -4.57 14.03
CA ASN A 40 12.98 -4.61 14.63
C ASN A 40 13.02 -5.39 15.95
N ASN A 41 11.92 -5.35 16.71
CA ASN A 41 11.80 -6.07 17.98
C ASN A 41 11.33 -7.53 17.83
N GLN A 42 10.97 -7.95 16.61
CA GLN A 42 10.44 -9.27 16.30
C GLN A 42 11.53 -10.18 15.73
N SER A 43 11.46 -11.48 16.04
CA SER A 43 12.33 -12.48 15.41
C SER A 43 11.78 -12.86 14.03
N PHE A 44 12.64 -12.84 13.02
CA PHE A 44 12.37 -13.34 11.68
C PHE A 44 13.39 -14.46 11.38
N GLN A 45 12.90 -15.67 11.10
CA GLN A 45 13.75 -16.85 10.88
C GLN A 45 14.81 -17.02 12.01
N ASP A 46 14.35 -16.97 13.26
CA ASP A 46 15.16 -17.13 14.48
C ASP A 46 16.24 -16.05 14.70
N LYS A 47 16.22 -14.95 13.95
CA LYS A 47 17.15 -13.83 14.09
C LYS A 47 16.42 -12.50 14.20
N ARG A 48 17.06 -11.50 14.80
CA ARG A 48 16.59 -10.11 14.78
C ARG A 48 17.38 -9.32 13.76
N TYR A 49 16.70 -8.41 13.09
CA TYR A 49 17.26 -7.53 12.08
C TYR A 49 16.82 -6.10 12.36
N ILE A 50 17.63 -5.15 11.91
CA ILE A 50 17.18 -3.77 11.76
C ILE A 50 16.73 -3.64 10.31
N TRP A 51 15.46 -3.35 10.12
CA TRP A 51 14.80 -3.30 8.83
C TRP A 51 14.73 -1.88 8.30
N GLU A 52 14.97 -1.72 7.00
CA GLU A 52 14.68 -0.52 6.20
C GLU A 52 13.66 -0.88 5.10
N ALA A 53 12.87 0.09 4.65
CA ALA A 53 11.89 -0.10 3.59
C ALA A 53 12.55 -0.47 2.25
N PHE A 54 11.94 -1.40 1.53
CA PHE A 54 12.32 -1.74 0.17
C PHE A 54 11.09 -1.64 -0.75
N ILE A 55 11.13 -0.71 -1.70
CA ILE A 55 10.04 -0.52 -2.67
C ILE A 55 10.31 -1.44 -3.86
N LYS A 56 9.49 -2.48 -3.99
CA LYS A 56 9.53 -3.42 -5.11
C LYS A 56 8.65 -2.89 -6.24
N ASP A 57 9.23 -2.71 -7.44
CA ASP A 57 8.60 -2.03 -8.57
C ASP A 57 7.25 -2.61 -9.04
N ASP A 58 7.07 -3.91 -8.91
CA ASP A 58 5.86 -4.67 -9.32
C ASP A 58 4.94 -5.00 -8.13
N ALA A 59 5.34 -4.65 -6.91
CA ALA A 59 4.60 -4.98 -5.68
C ALA A 59 4.78 -3.90 -4.60
N GLU A 60 4.61 -2.63 -4.99
CA GLU A 60 4.78 -1.49 -4.08
C GLU A 60 3.82 -1.53 -2.90
N CYS A 61 2.70 -2.25 -2.97
CA CYS A 61 1.73 -2.32 -1.87
C CYS A 61 1.90 -3.55 -0.97
N GLU A 62 2.93 -4.36 -1.19
CA GLU A 62 3.42 -5.34 -0.21
C GLU A 62 4.44 -4.69 0.72
N LEU A 63 4.52 -5.16 1.97
CA LEU A 63 5.52 -4.68 2.93
C LEU A 63 6.82 -5.45 2.75
N ASN A 64 7.59 -5.02 1.75
CA ASN A 64 8.94 -5.51 1.50
C ASN A 64 9.96 -4.68 2.30
N CYS A 65 10.79 -5.35 3.09
CA CYS A 65 11.80 -4.73 3.95
C CYS A 65 13.15 -5.42 3.74
N LYS A 66 14.23 -4.64 3.76
CA LYS A 66 15.61 -5.12 3.61
C LYS A 66 16.32 -4.94 4.95
N PRO A 67 17.05 -5.95 5.47
CA PRO A 67 17.90 -5.72 6.63
C PRO A 67 19.04 -4.76 6.27
N ILE A 68 19.37 -3.84 7.18
CA ILE A 68 20.47 -2.89 6.97
C ILE A 68 21.77 -3.65 6.69
N GLY A 69 22.46 -3.26 5.62
CA GLY A 69 23.74 -3.86 5.20
C GLY A 69 23.60 -5.16 4.39
N MET A 70 22.37 -5.65 4.17
CA MET A 70 22.11 -6.83 3.34
C MET A 70 21.65 -6.43 1.93
N ARG A 71 21.79 -7.36 0.98
CA ARG A 71 21.43 -7.16 -0.44
C ARG A 71 20.07 -7.76 -0.81
N TYR A 72 19.44 -8.48 0.10
CA TYR A 72 18.18 -9.16 -0.11
C TYR A 72 17.11 -8.56 0.80
N PHE A 73 15.88 -8.58 0.31
CA PHE A 73 14.70 -8.16 1.07
C PHE A 73 13.89 -9.40 1.49
N ALA A 74 13.00 -9.20 2.46
CA ALA A 74 11.96 -10.13 2.83
C ALA A 74 10.61 -9.41 2.80
N THR A 75 9.56 -10.14 2.45
CA THR A 75 8.18 -9.66 2.57
C THR A 75 7.70 -9.91 3.99
N LEU A 76 7.62 -8.87 4.81
CA LEU A 76 7.23 -8.98 6.22
C LEU A 76 5.70 -8.97 6.42
N ASN A 77 4.97 -8.37 5.47
CA ASN A 77 3.51 -8.44 5.43
C ASN A 77 2.99 -8.42 4.00
N LYS A 78 1.82 -9.04 3.78
CA LYS A 78 1.17 -9.11 2.46
C LYS A 78 0.75 -7.75 1.93
N THR A 79 0.41 -6.82 2.83
CA THR A 79 0.02 -5.46 2.46
C THR A 79 0.71 -4.45 3.37
N VAL A 80 1.07 -3.30 2.81
CA VAL A 80 1.29 -2.09 3.60
C VAL A 80 -0.05 -1.58 4.16
N ILE A 81 0.00 -0.67 5.13
CA ILE A 81 -1.19 -0.01 5.67
C ILE A 81 -1.84 0.87 4.59
N ASP A 82 -3.17 0.84 4.50
CA ASP A 82 -3.92 1.68 3.56
C ASP A 82 -3.56 3.17 3.75
N GLY A 83 -3.37 3.88 2.65
CA GLY A 83 -2.89 5.27 2.65
C GLY A 83 -1.37 5.40 2.48
N THR A 84 -0.60 4.32 2.58
CA THR A 84 0.84 4.33 2.27
C THR A 84 1.06 4.78 0.82
N PRO A 85 1.94 5.77 0.55
CA PRO A 85 2.20 6.24 -0.81
C PRO A 85 2.76 5.14 -1.73
N CYS A 86 2.35 5.21 -3.01
CA CYS A 86 2.88 4.40 -4.10
C CYS A 86 2.91 5.20 -5.41
N SER A 87 3.79 4.81 -6.33
CA SER A 87 4.15 5.61 -7.51
C SER A 87 3.55 5.08 -8.80
N LYS A 88 3.25 3.78 -8.87
CA LYS A 88 2.75 3.11 -10.08
C LYS A 88 1.32 2.61 -9.89
N PRO A 89 0.30 3.50 -9.88
CA PRO A 89 -1.08 3.03 -9.91
C PRO A 89 -1.32 2.23 -11.21
N THR A 90 -2.27 1.30 -11.15
CA THR A 90 -2.58 0.41 -12.28
C THR A 90 -2.82 1.16 -13.60
N GLU A 91 -2.50 0.50 -14.71
CA GLU A 91 -2.19 1.12 -16.02
C GLU A 91 -3.23 2.09 -16.59
N TYR A 92 -4.50 2.02 -16.15
CA TYR A 92 -5.58 2.88 -16.65
C TYR A 92 -5.30 4.39 -16.47
N PHE A 93 -4.52 4.79 -15.44
CA PHE A 93 -4.22 6.20 -15.15
C PHE A 93 -2.83 6.67 -15.62
N ARG A 94 -2.02 5.80 -16.25
CA ARG A 94 -0.70 6.19 -16.78
C ARG A 94 -0.75 7.29 -17.84
N ARG A 95 -1.92 7.56 -18.44
CA ARG A 95 -2.07 8.59 -19.48
C ARG A 95 -2.06 10.03 -18.98
N ASN A 96 -2.24 10.29 -17.68
CA ASN A 96 -2.33 11.66 -17.13
C ASN A 96 -1.23 12.05 -16.13
N ASN A 97 -0.13 11.28 -16.09
CA ASN A 97 1.25 11.62 -15.65
C ASN A 97 1.50 12.48 -14.37
N SER A 98 0.49 12.74 -13.53
CA SER A 98 0.63 13.70 -12.40
C SER A 98 -0.13 13.29 -11.13
N GLY A 99 -0.70 12.08 -11.08
CA GLY A 99 -1.56 11.66 -9.96
C GLY A 99 -0.77 11.02 -8.82
N ARG A 100 -1.00 11.49 -7.59
CA ARG A 100 -0.57 10.81 -6.35
C ARG A 100 -1.19 9.41 -6.29
N GLY A 101 -0.42 8.39 -5.95
CA GLY A 101 -0.92 7.04 -5.69
C GLY A 101 -0.86 6.67 -4.21
N ILE A 102 -1.83 5.89 -3.75
CA ILE A 102 -1.82 5.28 -2.42
C ILE A 102 -2.22 3.81 -2.49
N CYS A 103 -1.69 3.01 -1.57
CA CYS A 103 -2.09 1.63 -1.40
C CYS A 103 -3.45 1.55 -0.71
N VAL A 104 -4.35 0.74 -1.26
CA VAL A 104 -5.63 0.39 -0.66
C VAL A 104 -5.91 -1.08 -0.96
N GLU A 105 -6.10 -1.88 0.09
CA GLU A 105 -6.32 -3.33 -0.02
C GLU A 105 -5.23 -4.03 -0.86
N GLY A 106 -3.97 -3.59 -0.71
CA GLY A 106 -2.82 -4.17 -1.41
C GLY A 106 -2.67 -3.76 -2.88
N ILE A 107 -3.49 -2.82 -3.38
CA ILE A 107 -3.42 -2.33 -4.76
C ILE A 107 -3.03 -0.85 -4.75
N CYS A 108 -2.10 -0.46 -5.62
CA CYS A 108 -1.77 0.95 -5.81
C CYS A 108 -2.87 1.62 -6.63
N LYS A 109 -3.63 2.53 -5.99
CA LYS A 109 -4.77 3.22 -6.58
C LYS A 109 -4.47 4.70 -6.75
N ALA A 110 -4.93 5.27 -7.86
CA ALA A 110 -4.75 6.69 -8.15
C ALA A 110 -5.70 7.56 -7.31
N VAL A 111 -5.18 8.65 -6.78
CA VAL A 111 -5.90 9.69 -6.05
C VAL A 111 -6.22 10.85 -6.99
N HIS A 112 -7.48 11.26 -7.02
CA HIS A 112 -7.96 12.40 -7.80
C HIS A 112 -7.83 13.70 -7.00
N ASN A 113 -7.83 14.85 -7.68
CA ASN A 113 -7.77 16.17 -7.03
C ASN A 113 -8.94 16.43 -6.06
N SER A 114 -10.07 15.73 -6.23
CA SER A 114 -11.22 15.79 -5.33
C SER A 114 -11.08 14.93 -4.07
N GLY A 115 -9.95 14.24 -3.90
CA GLY A 115 -9.72 13.28 -2.81
C GLY A 115 -10.43 11.92 -3.00
N VAL A 116 -11.14 11.73 -4.11
CA VAL A 116 -11.67 10.41 -4.51
C VAL A 116 -10.50 9.50 -4.88
N ILE A 117 -10.54 8.24 -4.45
CA ILE A 117 -9.57 7.22 -4.83
C ILE A 117 -10.23 6.28 -5.84
N SER A 118 -9.50 5.99 -6.91
CA SER A 118 -10.00 5.16 -8.02
C SER A 118 -10.35 3.76 -7.52
N GLY A 119 -11.50 3.22 -7.94
CA GLY A 119 -11.94 1.86 -7.61
C GLY A 119 -11.08 0.79 -8.26
#